data_AF-A0A7S2EL85-F1
#
_entry.id   AF-A0A7S2EL85-F1
#
_cell.length_a   1.000
_cell.length_b   1.000
_cell.length_c   1.000
_cell.angle_alpha   90.00
_cell.angle_beta   90.00
_cell.angle_gamma   90.00
#
_symmetry.space_group_name_H-M   'P 1'
#
loop_
_entity.id
_entity.type
_entity.pdbx_description
1 polymer ?
#
loop_
_entity_poly.entity_id
_entity_poly.type
_entity_poly.pdbx_seq_one_letter_code
_entity_poly.pdbx_strand_id
1 'polypeptide(L)'
;RGLSVPEDIDFIKTLIAGQPRIPGRKEFLYDIVANKRNNIDCDKFDYFQRDTLHLGLKMPFSADRLMHCSRVVTVPYPTSNGNESSGGTNQQSQQVIAFQEKEAYSVYELFQTRYALHKKAYQHRVGQVVDLMHCEALKLADPYLTIPSGDGIGTVRLSESIRDMSAYRFVTDAVFSLIAVHPDPRLAPAKAILDDVKARRLYAFVGETLVQPHHNIGENVSPVAGNKRNASQMTMAQWKPGLPGLDDIKSAVLTLCNDSLATASRSNNEENLTVTCDDIFLETATINYGCKAKNPVDRVHFYSRKAGLDAPFQMHPSQIGICLPSTFEEKWIRLFCRHPENVDMCSRLRKAWEKWCTSCVGKVSVSTPVKFSDGRPPPIPRTAVRKKLKM
;
A
#
# COMPACT_ATOMS: atom_id res chain seq x y z
N ARG A 1 20.58 -32.18 -21.29
CA ARG A 1 21.09 -31.80 -19.95
C ARG A 1 19.89 -31.33 -19.14
N GLY A 2 19.68 -31.90 -17.95
CA GLY A 2 18.60 -31.52 -17.03
C GLY A 2 19.06 -30.47 -16.01
N LEU A 3 18.20 -30.19 -15.03
CA LEU A 3 18.51 -29.29 -13.91
C LEU A 3 19.54 -29.91 -12.95
N SER A 4 20.40 -29.07 -12.40
CA SER A 4 21.28 -29.36 -11.26
C SER A 4 20.52 -29.00 -9.98
N VAL A 5 19.80 -29.96 -9.39
CA VAL A 5 18.77 -29.69 -8.38
C VAL A 5 19.24 -28.78 -7.22
N PRO A 6 20.37 -29.05 -6.53
CA PRO A 6 20.78 -28.19 -5.41
C PRO A 6 21.10 -26.75 -5.84
N GLU A 7 21.87 -26.59 -6.93
CA GLU A 7 22.31 -25.28 -7.43
C GLU A 7 21.15 -24.49 -8.04
N ASP A 8 20.25 -25.17 -8.75
CA ASP A 8 19.12 -24.53 -9.41
C ASP A 8 18.02 -24.19 -8.40
N ILE A 9 17.84 -24.93 -7.30
CA ILE A 9 16.97 -24.53 -6.19
C ILE A 9 17.43 -23.20 -5.60
N ASP A 10 18.72 -23.05 -5.30
CA ASP A 10 19.24 -21.80 -4.74
C ASP A 10 19.16 -20.67 -5.76
N PHE A 11 19.40 -20.95 -7.03
CA PHE A 11 19.17 -19.97 -8.09
C PHE A 11 17.70 -19.52 -8.15
N ILE A 12 16.72 -20.43 -8.11
CA ILE A 12 15.29 -20.11 -8.07
C ILE A 12 14.94 -19.23 -6.86
N LYS A 13 15.43 -19.56 -5.67
CA LYS A 13 15.24 -18.72 -4.47
C LYS A 13 15.74 -17.30 -4.69
N THR A 14 16.93 -17.14 -5.29
CA THR A 14 17.47 -15.81 -5.58
C THR A 14 16.69 -15.06 -6.66
N LEU A 15 16.08 -15.75 -7.64
CA LEU A 15 15.20 -15.12 -8.63
C LEU A 15 13.91 -14.61 -7.99
N ILE A 16 13.34 -15.34 -7.04
CA ILE A 16 12.15 -14.94 -6.27
C ILE A 16 12.49 -13.75 -5.35
N ALA A 17 13.60 -13.81 -4.62
CA ALA A 17 14.05 -12.72 -3.78
C ALA A 17 14.52 -11.48 -4.59
N GLY A 18 14.97 -11.71 -5.83
CA GLY A 18 15.58 -10.74 -6.74
C GLY A 18 17.05 -10.42 -6.43
N GLN A 19 17.55 -10.81 -5.26
CA GLN A 19 18.94 -10.62 -4.80
C GLN A 19 19.28 -11.67 -3.71
N PRO A 20 20.57 -11.96 -3.43
CA PRO A 20 21.75 -11.53 -4.19
C PRO A 20 21.83 -12.18 -5.58
N ARG A 21 22.56 -11.57 -6.51
CA ARG A 21 22.81 -12.16 -7.84
C ARG A 21 23.95 -13.18 -7.75
N ILE A 22 23.73 -14.40 -8.26
CA ILE A 22 24.73 -15.47 -8.24
C ILE A 22 25.76 -15.24 -9.37
N PRO A 23 27.07 -15.12 -9.07
CA PRO A 23 28.11 -14.98 -10.08
C PRO A 23 28.10 -16.13 -11.11
N GLY A 24 28.38 -15.82 -12.37
CA GLY A 24 28.39 -16.81 -13.46
C GLY A 24 27.00 -17.18 -14.00
N ARG A 25 25.91 -16.80 -13.33
CA ARG A 25 24.56 -16.87 -13.90
C ARG A 25 24.29 -15.64 -14.77
N LYS A 26 23.42 -15.79 -15.77
CA LYS A 26 23.02 -14.71 -16.67
C LYS A 26 22.21 -13.67 -15.90
N GLU A 27 22.75 -12.47 -15.78
CA GLU A 27 22.23 -11.41 -14.91
C GLU A 27 20.83 -10.91 -15.29
N PHE A 28 20.51 -10.88 -16.59
CA PHE A 28 19.20 -10.42 -17.07
C PHE A 28 18.05 -11.32 -16.59
N LEU A 29 18.33 -12.55 -16.14
CA LEU A 29 17.28 -13.45 -15.61
C LEU A 29 16.64 -12.89 -14.34
N TYR A 30 17.37 -12.09 -13.56
CA TYR A 30 16.84 -11.40 -12.38
C TYR A 30 15.89 -10.25 -12.72
N ASP A 31 15.84 -9.83 -13.99
CA ASP A 31 14.91 -8.80 -14.45
C ASP A 31 13.55 -9.41 -14.84
N ILE A 32 13.39 -10.76 -14.84
CA ILE A 32 12.17 -11.45 -15.29
C ILE A 32 11.17 -11.67 -14.14
N VAL A 33 11.63 -12.23 -13.01
CA VAL A 33 10.74 -12.66 -11.91
C VAL A 33 10.52 -11.56 -10.88
N ALA A 34 11.61 -11.01 -10.33
CA ALA A 34 11.56 -9.96 -9.31
C ALA A 34 12.61 -8.88 -9.60
N ASN A 35 12.26 -7.94 -10.47
CA ASN A 35 13.20 -6.95 -10.98
C ASN A 35 13.44 -5.84 -9.95
N LYS A 36 14.51 -5.95 -9.16
CA LYS A 36 14.87 -4.94 -8.14
C LYS A 36 15.50 -3.66 -8.71
N ARG A 37 15.79 -3.60 -10.02
CA ARG A 37 16.40 -2.43 -10.67
C ARG A 37 15.35 -1.35 -10.91
N ASN A 38 14.30 -1.68 -11.64
CA ASN A 38 13.26 -0.76 -12.09
C ASN A 38 11.83 -1.29 -11.87
N ASN A 39 11.67 -2.50 -11.32
CA ASN A 39 10.39 -3.15 -11.06
C ASN A 39 9.56 -3.47 -12.31
N ILE A 40 10.15 -3.64 -13.50
CA ILE A 40 9.43 -4.20 -14.65
C ILE A 40 9.71 -5.70 -14.69
N ASP A 41 8.71 -6.52 -14.40
CA ASP A 41 8.79 -7.98 -14.29
C ASP A 41 7.47 -8.65 -14.71
N CYS A 42 7.51 -9.96 -14.93
CA CYS A 42 6.35 -10.74 -15.37
C CYS A 42 5.21 -10.77 -14.34
N ASP A 43 5.53 -10.63 -13.04
CA ASP A 43 4.53 -10.48 -11.98
C ASP A 43 3.57 -9.32 -12.29
N LYS A 44 4.10 -8.15 -12.62
CA LYS A 44 3.29 -6.97 -12.99
C LYS A 44 2.49 -7.16 -14.26
N PHE A 45 3.08 -7.78 -15.28
CA PHE A 45 2.35 -8.06 -16.50
C PHE A 45 1.11 -8.92 -16.23
N ASP A 46 1.26 -9.98 -15.43
CA ASP A 46 0.15 -10.86 -15.08
C ASP A 46 -0.91 -10.13 -14.27
N TYR A 47 -0.55 -9.57 -13.11
CA TYR A 47 -1.58 -9.02 -12.22
C TYR A 47 -2.21 -7.75 -12.79
N PHE A 48 -1.51 -6.95 -13.60
CA PHE A 48 -2.17 -5.84 -14.28
C PHE A 48 -3.25 -6.33 -15.24
N GLN A 49 -2.99 -7.40 -16.00
CA GLN A 49 -3.96 -7.92 -16.96
C GLN A 49 -5.13 -8.59 -16.24
N ARG A 50 -4.80 -9.41 -15.24
CA ARG A 50 -5.77 -10.11 -14.40
C ARG A 50 -6.66 -9.11 -13.68
N ASP A 51 -6.09 -8.16 -12.96
CA ASP A 51 -6.86 -7.29 -12.08
C ASP A 51 -7.64 -6.24 -12.87
N THR A 52 -7.08 -5.69 -13.95
CA THR A 52 -7.86 -4.76 -14.79
C THR A 52 -9.08 -5.47 -15.40
N LEU A 53 -8.94 -6.72 -15.85
CA LEU A 53 -10.05 -7.53 -16.34
C LEU A 53 -11.13 -7.75 -15.25
N HIS A 54 -10.74 -8.23 -14.06
CA HIS A 54 -11.70 -8.55 -12.98
C HIS A 54 -12.31 -7.30 -12.34
N LEU A 55 -11.62 -6.16 -12.38
CA LEU A 55 -12.12 -4.88 -11.87
C LEU A 55 -12.91 -4.07 -12.92
N GLY A 56 -12.97 -4.52 -14.17
CA GLY A 56 -13.60 -3.78 -15.27
C GLY A 56 -12.85 -2.50 -15.67
N LEU A 57 -11.54 -2.46 -15.44
CA LEU A 57 -10.64 -1.39 -15.88
C LEU A 57 -10.00 -1.76 -17.22
N LYS A 58 -9.52 -0.76 -17.95
CA LYS A 58 -8.76 -0.97 -19.20
C LYS A 58 -7.26 -0.82 -18.93
N MET A 59 -6.46 -1.73 -19.47
CA MET A 59 -5.01 -1.58 -19.53
C MET A 59 -4.64 -0.72 -20.76
N PRO A 60 -3.88 0.37 -20.58
CA PRO A 60 -3.50 1.27 -21.68
C PRO A 60 -2.38 0.72 -22.58
N PHE A 61 -1.57 -0.24 -22.10
CA PHE A 61 -0.46 -0.83 -22.84
C PHE A 61 -0.66 -2.34 -23.08
N SER A 62 0.20 -2.95 -23.92
CA SER A 62 0.23 -4.39 -24.15
C SER A 62 1.51 -5.01 -23.58
N ALA A 63 1.36 -5.90 -22.59
CA ALA A 63 2.48 -6.66 -22.02
C ALA A 63 3.17 -7.54 -23.09
N ASP A 64 2.39 -8.23 -23.92
CA ASP A 64 2.92 -9.02 -25.03
C ASP A 64 3.80 -8.18 -25.96
N ARG A 65 3.34 -6.99 -26.33
CA ARG A 65 4.12 -6.08 -27.17
C ARG A 65 5.43 -5.66 -26.50
N LEU A 66 5.41 -5.32 -25.22
CA LEU A 66 6.63 -4.97 -24.47
C LEU A 66 7.61 -6.14 -24.42
N MET A 67 7.13 -7.38 -24.23
CA MET A 67 7.97 -8.58 -24.26
C MET A 67 8.59 -8.79 -25.65
N HIS A 68 7.82 -8.68 -26.72
CA HIS A 68 8.32 -8.79 -28.11
C HIS A 68 9.30 -7.67 -28.49
N CYS A 69 9.16 -6.48 -27.89
CA CYS A 69 10.04 -5.34 -28.07
C CYS A 69 11.17 -5.28 -27.02
N SER A 70 11.43 -6.37 -26.29
CA SER A 70 12.52 -6.45 -25.32
C SER A 70 13.76 -7.12 -25.92
N ARG A 71 14.95 -6.76 -25.42
CA ARG A 71 16.24 -7.35 -25.80
C ARG A 71 17.20 -7.35 -24.63
N VAL A 72 18.01 -8.40 -24.52
CA VAL A 72 19.14 -8.42 -23.58
C VAL A 72 20.27 -7.56 -24.15
N VAL A 73 20.73 -6.59 -23.36
CA VAL A 73 21.85 -5.70 -23.69
C VAL A 73 22.89 -5.73 -22.59
N THR A 74 24.14 -5.41 -22.93
CA THR A 74 25.25 -5.27 -21.98
C THR A 74 25.44 -3.79 -21.68
N VAL A 75 25.40 -3.42 -20.41
CA VAL A 75 25.55 -2.03 -19.94
C VAL A 75 26.61 -1.97 -18.84
N PRO A 76 27.29 -0.83 -18.65
CA PRO A 76 28.18 -0.66 -17.51
C PRO A 76 27.47 -0.85 -16.17
N TYR A 77 28.19 -1.32 -15.15
CA TYR A 77 27.69 -1.22 -13.78
C TYR A 77 27.57 0.26 -13.37
N PRO A 78 26.55 0.64 -12.57
CA PRO A 78 26.42 2.01 -12.09
C PRO A 78 27.61 2.31 -11.17
N THR A 79 28.31 3.42 -11.38
CA THR A 79 29.35 3.85 -10.43
C THR A 79 28.67 4.31 -9.14
N SER A 80 29.21 3.90 -7.99
CA SER A 80 28.62 4.17 -6.67
C SER A 80 28.50 5.66 -6.31
N ASN A 81 29.13 6.56 -7.07
CA ASN A 81 29.20 7.99 -6.77
C ASN A 81 28.64 8.93 -7.86
N GLY A 82 27.85 8.45 -8.83
CA GLY A 82 27.15 9.32 -9.80
C GLY A 82 28.04 10.17 -10.71
N ASN A 83 29.36 10.16 -10.52
CA ASN A 83 30.32 10.73 -11.45
C ASN A 83 30.57 9.68 -12.53
N GLU A 84 30.13 10.02 -13.75
CA GLU A 84 30.58 9.40 -14.98
C GLU A 84 32.11 9.47 -15.00
N SER A 85 32.76 8.35 -14.69
CA SER A 85 34.20 8.24 -14.83
C SER A 85 34.47 7.91 -16.29
N SER A 86 34.96 8.91 -17.01
CA SER A 86 35.52 8.80 -18.35
C SER A 86 36.51 7.63 -18.42
N GLY A 87 36.26 6.68 -19.34
CA GLY A 87 37.32 5.97 -20.06
C GLY A 87 38.30 5.08 -19.28
N GLY A 88 37.89 4.44 -18.18
CA GLY A 88 38.69 3.39 -17.54
C GLY A 88 38.52 2.03 -18.23
N THR A 89 39.62 1.39 -18.65
CA THR A 89 39.65 0.13 -19.43
C THR A 89 39.14 -1.12 -18.71
N ASN A 90 38.71 -1.03 -17.44
CA ASN A 90 38.18 -2.14 -16.65
C ASN A 90 36.79 -1.82 -16.05
N GLN A 91 35.88 -1.24 -16.83
CA GLN A 91 34.51 -1.02 -16.38
C GLN A 91 33.74 -2.35 -16.39
N GLN A 92 33.43 -2.87 -15.20
CA GLN A 92 32.59 -4.06 -15.08
C GLN A 92 31.25 -3.79 -15.77
N SER A 93 30.75 -4.78 -16.51
CA SER A 93 29.49 -4.69 -17.25
C SER A 93 28.50 -5.75 -16.78
N GLN A 94 27.21 -5.44 -16.90
CA GLN A 94 26.09 -6.31 -16.54
C GLN A 94 25.15 -6.51 -17.73
N GLN A 95 24.44 -7.63 -17.75
CA GLN A 95 23.35 -7.86 -18.70
C GLN A 95 22.03 -7.40 -18.11
N VAL A 96 21.25 -6.65 -18.89
CA VAL A 96 19.93 -6.15 -18.50
C VAL A 96 18.92 -6.33 -19.63
N ILE A 97 17.63 -6.35 -19.30
CA ILE A 97 16.56 -6.27 -20.29
C ILE A 97 16.31 -4.80 -20.64
N ALA A 98 16.44 -4.47 -21.93
CA ALA A 98 16.10 -3.17 -22.51
C ALA A 98 14.88 -3.26 -23.43
N PHE A 99 14.20 -2.14 -23.64
CA PHE A 99 13.02 -2.04 -24.49
C PHE A 99 13.30 -1.20 -25.74
N GLN A 100 12.56 -1.43 -26.82
CA GLN A 100 12.69 -0.60 -28.02
C GLN A 100 12.30 0.86 -27.70
N GLU A 101 13.09 1.84 -28.17
CA GLU A 101 12.90 3.28 -27.85
C GLU A 101 11.46 3.78 -28.07
N LYS A 102 10.78 3.29 -29.10
CA LYS A 102 9.39 3.67 -29.45
C LYS A 102 8.36 3.23 -28.40
N GLU A 103 8.72 2.30 -27.52
CA GLU A 103 7.87 1.80 -26.44
C GLU A 103 8.12 2.55 -25.11
N ALA A 104 8.92 3.62 -25.11
CA ALA A 104 9.19 4.39 -23.91
C ALA A 104 7.92 4.96 -23.25
N TYR A 105 6.93 5.37 -24.04
CA TYR A 105 5.64 5.79 -23.51
C TYR A 105 4.84 4.61 -22.93
N SER A 106 4.84 3.45 -23.59
CA SER A 106 4.24 2.21 -23.09
C SER A 106 4.80 1.80 -21.71
N VAL A 107 6.09 2.05 -21.47
CA VAL A 107 6.73 1.85 -20.15
C VAL A 107 6.19 2.82 -19.11
N TYR A 108 5.91 4.09 -19.46
CA TYR A 108 5.21 5.01 -18.56
C TYR A 108 3.77 4.57 -18.27
N GLU A 109 3.05 4.11 -19.30
CA GLU A 109 1.69 3.57 -19.18
C GLU A 109 1.63 2.37 -18.23
N LEU A 110 2.67 1.54 -18.20
CA LEU A 110 2.82 0.46 -17.21
C LEU A 110 2.79 0.98 -15.78
N PHE A 111 3.60 1.99 -15.46
CA PHE A 111 3.62 2.56 -14.11
C PHE A 111 2.37 3.38 -13.80
N GLN A 112 1.77 4.02 -14.81
CA GLN A 112 0.46 4.66 -14.68
C GLN A 112 -0.64 3.65 -14.36
N THR A 113 -0.57 2.44 -14.94
CA THR A 113 -1.50 1.34 -14.65
C THR A 113 -1.36 0.90 -13.20
N ARG A 114 -0.12 0.72 -12.73
CA ARG A 114 0.18 0.44 -11.32
C ARG A 114 -0.46 1.49 -10.39
N TYR A 115 -0.21 2.77 -10.67
CA TYR A 115 -0.76 3.88 -9.93
C TYR A 115 -2.30 3.84 -9.91
N ALA A 116 -2.92 3.64 -11.08
CA ALA A 116 -4.37 3.61 -11.22
C ALA A 116 -5.01 2.45 -10.45
N LEU A 117 -4.43 1.25 -10.48
CA LEU A 117 -4.92 0.08 -9.73
C LEU A 117 -4.84 0.31 -8.22
N HIS A 118 -3.73 0.86 -7.73
CA HIS A 118 -3.61 1.24 -6.32
C HIS A 118 -4.65 2.31 -5.92
N LYS A 119 -4.79 3.35 -6.75
CA LYS A 119 -5.68 4.48 -6.47
C LYS A 119 -7.15 4.09 -6.47
N LYS A 120 -7.56 3.26 -7.42
CA LYS A 120 -8.97 2.92 -7.67
C LYS A 120 -9.43 1.66 -6.96
N ALA A 121 -8.55 0.70 -6.70
CA ALA A 121 -8.91 -0.62 -6.17
C ALA A 121 -8.15 -0.96 -4.87
N TYR A 122 -6.83 -1.21 -4.93
CA TYR A 122 -6.13 -1.83 -3.80
C TYR A 122 -6.16 -0.97 -2.53
N GLN A 123 -6.09 0.36 -2.68
CA GLN A 123 -6.17 1.30 -1.57
C GLN A 123 -7.52 2.00 -1.50
N HIS A 124 -8.56 1.40 -2.06
CA HIS A 124 -9.92 1.91 -1.91
C HIS A 124 -10.30 1.92 -0.42
N ARG A 125 -10.74 3.07 0.08
CA ARG A 125 -11.02 3.31 1.51
C ARG A 125 -11.92 2.25 2.16
N VAL A 126 -12.90 1.72 1.42
CA VAL A 126 -13.80 0.68 1.94
C VAL A 126 -13.17 -0.71 1.92
N GLY A 127 -12.22 -0.98 1.02
CA GLY A 127 -11.43 -2.21 1.08
C GLY A 127 -10.50 -2.17 2.30
N GLN A 128 -9.81 -1.05 2.48
CA GLN A 128 -8.90 -0.83 3.62
C GLN A 128 -9.59 -0.98 4.98
N VAL A 129 -10.81 -0.45 5.15
CA VAL A 129 -11.55 -0.63 6.41
C VAL A 129 -11.98 -2.08 6.64
N VAL A 130 -12.31 -2.83 5.58
CA VAL A 130 -12.62 -4.26 5.68
C VAL A 130 -11.39 -5.06 6.07
N ASP A 131 -10.25 -4.82 5.42
CA ASP A 131 -8.98 -5.47 5.73
C ASP A 131 -8.55 -5.22 7.19
N LEU A 132 -8.75 -3.99 7.66
CA LEU A 132 -8.51 -3.61 9.04
C LEU A 132 -9.40 -4.37 10.02
N MET A 133 -10.71 -4.42 9.78
CA MET A 133 -11.65 -5.17 10.62
C MET A 133 -11.30 -6.67 10.62
N HIS A 134 -10.92 -7.24 9.47
CA HIS A 134 -10.41 -8.60 9.39
C HIS A 134 -9.13 -8.78 10.22
N CYS A 135 -8.15 -7.88 10.13
CA CYS A 135 -6.92 -7.96 10.91
C CYS A 135 -7.21 -7.91 12.42
N GLU A 136 -8.19 -7.12 12.84
CA GLU A 136 -8.60 -7.07 14.23
C GLU A 136 -9.28 -8.35 14.70
N ALA A 137 -10.19 -8.91 13.90
CA ALA A 137 -10.80 -10.19 14.19
C ALA A 137 -9.73 -11.29 14.30
N LEU A 138 -8.73 -11.30 13.42
CA LEU A 138 -7.61 -12.25 13.48
C LEU A 138 -6.77 -12.07 14.75
N LYS A 139 -6.47 -10.82 15.17
CA LYS A 139 -5.73 -10.53 16.41
C LYS A 139 -6.49 -10.98 17.66
N LEU A 140 -7.81 -10.76 17.70
CA LEU A 140 -8.67 -11.22 18.79
C LEU A 140 -8.79 -12.74 18.82
N ALA A 141 -8.70 -13.39 17.66
CA ALA A 141 -8.75 -14.84 17.53
C ALA A 141 -7.43 -15.55 17.84
N ASP A 142 -6.29 -14.91 17.59
CA ASP A 142 -4.95 -15.52 17.66
C ASP A 142 -4.63 -16.26 18.98
N PRO A 143 -5.04 -15.78 20.19
CA PRO A 143 -4.77 -16.49 21.43
C PRO A 143 -5.52 -17.82 21.57
N TYR A 144 -6.61 -18.02 20.83
CA TYR A 144 -7.56 -19.13 21.00
C TYR A 144 -7.67 -20.03 19.77
N LEU A 145 -7.36 -19.50 18.58
CA LEU A 145 -7.37 -20.25 17.33
C LEU A 145 -6.01 -20.89 17.10
N THR A 146 -5.99 -22.22 16.98
CA THR A 146 -4.78 -22.99 16.74
C THR A 146 -4.88 -23.78 15.45
N ILE A 147 -3.71 -24.05 14.85
CA ILE A 147 -3.55 -24.75 13.58
C ILE A 147 -2.66 -25.97 13.82
N PRO A 148 -2.95 -27.14 13.24
CA PRO A 148 -2.10 -28.32 13.36
C PRO A 148 -0.66 -28.03 12.92
N SER A 149 0.30 -28.43 13.74
CA SER A 149 1.74 -28.39 13.43
C SER A 149 2.10 -29.46 12.39
N GLY A 150 3.21 -29.27 11.67
CA GLY A 150 3.76 -30.24 10.74
C GLY A 150 4.21 -31.55 11.35
N ASP A 151 4.59 -31.52 12.63
CA ASP A 151 5.00 -32.71 13.39
C ASP A 151 3.82 -33.65 13.72
N GLY A 152 2.58 -33.20 13.51
CA GLY A 152 1.36 -33.97 13.78
C GLY A 152 1.08 -34.20 15.27
N ILE A 153 1.86 -33.61 16.17
CA ILE A 153 1.77 -33.78 17.62
C ILE A 153 1.24 -32.49 18.26
N GLY A 154 1.69 -31.33 17.77
CA GLY A 154 1.37 -30.02 18.32
C GLY A 154 0.36 -29.20 17.52
N THR A 155 0.03 -28.04 18.07
CA THR A 155 -0.68 -26.97 17.37
C THR A 155 0.04 -25.64 17.58
N VAL A 156 -0.01 -24.76 16.59
CA VAL A 156 0.58 -23.42 16.64
C VAL A 156 -0.49 -22.35 16.48
N ARG A 157 -0.24 -21.14 16.99
CA ARG A 157 -1.14 -20.01 16.72
C ARG A 157 -1.05 -19.57 15.26
N LEU A 158 -2.05 -18.83 14.80
CA LEU A 158 -2.05 -18.25 13.47
C LEU A 158 -0.80 -17.38 13.25
N SER A 159 -0.46 -16.53 14.21
CA SER A 159 0.72 -15.64 14.17
C SER A 159 2.07 -16.40 14.19
N GLU A 160 2.09 -17.61 14.72
CA GLU A 160 3.29 -18.45 14.84
C GLU A 160 3.50 -19.37 13.63
N SER A 161 2.42 -19.65 12.88
CA SER A 161 2.40 -20.55 11.73
C SER A 161 3.44 -20.22 10.66
N ILE A 162 3.84 -18.95 10.51
CA ILE A 162 4.86 -18.51 9.54
C ILE A 162 6.23 -19.15 9.77
N ARG A 163 6.48 -19.73 10.95
CA ARG A 163 7.72 -20.42 11.31
C ARG A 163 7.69 -21.93 11.02
N ASP A 164 6.52 -22.47 10.69
CA ASP A 164 6.32 -23.88 10.30
C ASP A 164 5.54 -23.94 8.98
N MET A 165 6.23 -24.23 7.88
CA MET A 165 5.61 -24.31 6.55
C MET A 165 4.52 -25.38 6.44
N SER A 166 4.59 -26.43 7.26
CA SER A 166 3.57 -27.48 7.29
C SER A 166 2.28 -27.03 7.97
N ALA A 167 2.37 -26.10 8.93
CA ALA A 167 1.22 -25.40 9.50
C ALA A 167 0.75 -24.28 8.56
N TYR A 168 1.68 -23.47 8.05
CA TYR A 168 1.39 -22.30 7.20
C TYR A 168 0.60 -22.66 5.94
N ARG A 169 0.82 -23.85 5.35
CA ARG A 169 0.05 -24.30 4.17
C ARG A 169 -1.46 -24.38 4.42
N PHE A 170 -1.91 -24.51 5.67
CA PHE A 170 -3.32 -24.55 6.04
C PHE A 170 -3.90 -23.16 6.29
N VAL A 171 -3.05 -22.14 6.41
CA VAL A 171 -3.46 -20.74 6.59
C VAL A 171 -3.96 -20.19 5.27
N THR A 172 -5.28 -20.13 5.14
CA THR A 172 -5.98 -19.59 3.97
C THR A 172 -7.15 -18.74 4.44
N ASP A 173 -7.88 -18.13 3.50
CA ASP A 173 -9.10 -17.37 3.78
C ASP A 173 -10.19 -18.18 4.52
N ALA A 174 -10.07 -19.53 4.53
CA ALA A 174 -10.90 -20.40 5.35
C ALA A 174 -10.85 -20.04 6.85
N VAL A 175 -9.78 -19.38 7.32
CA VAL A 175 -9.63 -18.91 8.70
C VAL A 175 -10.83 -18.08 9.18
N PHE A 176 -11.43 -17.26 8.32
CA PHE A 176 -12.61 -16.45 8.67
C PHE A 176 -13.83 -17.34 8.91
N SER A 177 -13.99 -18.39 8.10
CA SER A 177 -15.07 -19.36 8.29
C SER A 177 -14.85 -20.20 9.54
N LEU A 178 -13.60 -20.60 9.81
CA LEU A 178 -13.23 -21.33 11.02
C LEU A 178 -13.56 -20.52 12.28
N ILE A 179 -13.15 -19.25 12.34
CA ILE A 179 -13.49 -18.36 13.47
C ILE A 179 -15.00 -18.25 13.64
N ALA A 180 -15.75 -18.06 12.55
CA ALA A 180 -17.20 -17.86 12.59
C ALA A 180 -17.95 -19.05 13.24
N VAL A 181 -17.52 -20.29 12.97
CA VAL A 181 -18.20 -21.51 13.47
C VAL A 181 -17.55 -22.14 14.69
N HIS A 182 -16.37 -21.65 15.12
CA HIS A 182 -15.63 -22.25 16.23
C HIS A 182 -16.42 -22.23 17.54
N PRO A 183 -16.50 -23.33 18.32
CA PRO A 183 -17.38 -23.40 19.49
C PRO A 183 -16.92 -22.55 20.69
N ASP A 184 -15.62 -22.18 20.75
CA ASP A 184 -15.06 -21.43 21.89
C ASP A 184 -15.73 -20.05 22.06
N PRO A 185 -16.35 -19.77 23.23
CA PRO A 185 -17.00 -18.48 23.49
C PRO A 185 -16.01 -17.31 23.56
N ARG A 186 -14.72 -17.55 23.81
CA ARG A 186 -13.68 -16.51 23.85
C ARG A 186 -13.41 -15.87 22.48
N LEU A 187 -13.84 -16.53 21.40
CA LEU A 187 -13.81 -15.99 20.04
C LEU A 187 -15.00 -15.07 19.73
N ALA A 188 -15.96 -14.89 20.64
CA ALA A 188 -17.13 -14.04 20.42
C ALA A 188 -16.78 -12.61 19.94
N PRO A 189 -15.75 -11.92 20.48
CA PRO A 189 -15.35 -10.60 19.97
C PRO A 189 -14.89 -10.63 18.51
N ALA A 190 -14.09 -11.64 18.12
CA ALA A 190 -13.64 -11.80 16.75
C ALA A 190 -14.83 -12.09 15.80
N LYS A 191 -15.75 -12.96 16.23
CA LYS A 191 -16.97 -13.28 15.47
C LYS A 191 -17.85 -12.06 15.23
N ALA A 192 -18.05 -11.23 16.27
CA ALA A 192 -18.86 -10.01 16.15
C ALA A 192 -18.33 -9.09 15.04
N ILE A 193 -17.00 -8.88 14.98
CA ILE A 193 -16.38 -8.07 13.91
C ILE A 193 -16.60 -8.69 12.53
N LEU A 194 -16.48 -10.02 12.39
CA LEU A 194 -16.73 -10.70 11.11
C LEU A 194 -18.20 -10.60 10.68
N ASP A 195 -19.13 -10.67 11.63
CA ASP A 195 -20.55 -10.49 11.37
C ASP A 195 -20.89 -9.04 11.00
N ASP A 196 -20.22 -8.06 11.59
CA ASP A 196 -20.30 -6.66 11.19
C ASP A 196 -19.82 -6.43 9.76
N VAL A 197 -18.70 -7.02 9.37
CA VAL A 197 -18.21 -6.96 7.98
C VAL A 197 -19.24 -7.56 7.01
N LYS A 198 -19.77 -8.75 7.32
CA LYS A 198 -20.81 -9.42 6.50
C LYS A 198 -22.09 -8.59 6.39
N ALA A 199 -22.52 -7.99 7.49
CA ALA A 199 -23.71 -7.15 7.56
C ALA A 199 -23.47 -5.72 7.06
N ARG A 200 -22.25 -5.41 6.61
CA ARG A 200 -21.81 -4.09 6.14
C ARG A 200 -21.88 -2.98 7.19
N ARG A 201 -21.81 -3.34 8.48
CA ARG A 201 -21.62 -2.42 9.61
C ARG A 201 -20.13 -2.11 9.78
N LEU A 202 -19.58 -1.41 8.80
CA LEU A 202 -18.15 -1.09 8.78
C LEU A 202 -17.84 0.12 9.66
N TYR A 203 -16.60 0.22 10.14
CA TYR A 203 -16.12 1.43 10.79
C TYR A 203 -16.36 2.66 9.89
N ALA A 204 -16.84 3.74 10.50
CA ALA A 204 -17.25 4.94 9.79
C ALA A 204 -16.03 5.70 9.26
N PHE A 205 -16.05 6.01 7.97
CA PHE A 205 -15.08 6.93 7.39
C PHE A 205 -15.34 8.36 7.85
N VAL A 206 -14.39 8.94 8.58
CA VAL A 206 -14.48 10.31 9.09
C VAL A 206 -13.99 11.29 8.04
N GLY A 207 -12.78 11.07 7.51
CA GLY A 207 -12.15 11.92 6.50
C GLY A 207 -10.82 11.38 6.00
N GLU A 208 -10.30 12.01 4.95
CA GLU A 208 -8.95 11.75 4.43
C GLU A 208 -8.26 13.06 4.02
N THR A 209 -6.94 13.04 3.95
CA THR A 209 -6.14 14.15 3.45
C THR A 209 -4.92 13.67 2.69
N LEU A 210 -4.54 14.42 1.64
CA LEU A 210 -3.34 14.18 0.86
C LEU A 210 -2.19 14.98 1.48
N VAL A 211 -1.09 14.28 1.77
CA VAL A 211 0.11 14.91 2.30
C VAL A 211 1.07 15.20 1.16
N GLN A 212 1.31 16.49 0.90
CA GLN A 212 2.29 16.90 -0.11
C GLN A 212 3.73 16.81 0.43
N PRO A 213 4.73 16.54 -0.44
CA PRO A 213 6.13 16.39 -0.04
C PRO A 213 6.75 17.60 0.70
N HIS A 214 6.17 18.79 0.56
CA HIS A 214 6.66 20.04 1.15
C HIS A 214 5.82 20.55 2.33
N HIS A 215 4.79 19.81 2.78
CA HIS A 215 4.03 20.21 3.97
C HIS A 215 4.87 19.92 5.23
N ASN A 216 5.53 20.95 5.76
CA ASN A 216 6.13 20.95 7.09
C ASN A 216 5.01 20.99 8.14
N ILE A 217 4.59 19.85 8.66
CA ILE A 217 3.72 19.82 9.85
C ILE A 217 4.60 20.05 11.08
N GLY A 218 4.76 21.30 11.52
CA GLY A 218 5.57 21.57 12.71
C GLY A 218 5.85 23.03 13.07
N GLU A 219 5.60 24.01 12.19
CA GLU A 219 5.91 25.41 12.54
C GLU A 219 4.79 26.14 13.30
N ASN A 220 3.58 25.57 13.40
CA ASN A 220 2.44 26.21 14.08
C ASN A 220 1.92 25.47 15.33
N VAL A 221 2.69 24.51 15.88
CA VAL A 221 2.43 24.01 17.24
C VAL A 221 3.56 24.52 18.12
N SER A 222 3.28 25.56 18.91
CA SER A 222 4.19 26.03 19.94
C SER A 222 4.63 24.83 20.79
N PRO A 223 5.94 24.53 20.87
CA PRO A 223 6.41 23.45 21.72
C PRO A 223 6.14 23.83 23.17
N VAL A 224 5.40 22.98 23.88
CA VAL A 224 5.42 22.98 25.34
C VAL A 224 6.87 22.78 25.76
N ALA A 225 7.38 23.72 26.56
CA ALA A 225 8.78 23.86 26.91
C ALA A 225 9.37 22.55 27.48
N GLY A 226 10.42 22.03 26.84
CA GLY A 226 11.15 20.88 27.36
C GLY A 226 12.34 20.43 26.50
N ASN A 227 13.53 20.89 26.87
CA ASN A 227 14.87 20.38 26.54
C ASN A 227 15.33 20.29 25.07
N LYS A 228 16.15 21.28 24.70
CA LYS A 228 17.14 21.20 23.61
C LYS A 228 18.26 20.23 23.99
N ARG A 229 18.53 19.20 23.18
CA ARG A 229 19.84 18.54 23.11
C ARG A 229 20.25 18.22 21.67
N ASN A 230 21.33 18.89 21.28
CA ASN A 230 22.43 18.50 20.40
C ASN A 230 22.09 17.93 19.01
N ALA A 231 22.12 18.82 18.01
CA ALA A 231 22.26 18.48 16.60
C ALA A 231 23.74 18.55 16.19
N SER A 232 24.42 17.40 16.12
CA SER A 232 25.66 17.23 15.38
C SER A 232 25.84 15.74 15.07
N GLN A 233 26.06 15.41 13.80
CA GLN A 233 26.27 14.06 13.22
C GLN A 233 25.02 13.22 12.96
N MET A 234 24.49 13.28 11.73
CA MET A 234 23.95 12.10 11.04
C MET A 234 23.76 12.36 9.54
N THR A 235 24.05 11.33 8.77
CA THR A 235 24.31 11.23 7.32
C THR A 235 23.11 11.48 6.40
N MET A 236 23.37 11.83 5.14
CA MET A 236 22.41 12.12 4.06
C MET A 236 21.37 11.01 3.81
N ALA A 237 20.26 11.07 4.55
CA ALA A 237 18.99 10.43 4.23
C ALA A 237 17.85 11.41 4.58
N GLN A 238 17.80 12.56 3.90
CA GLN A 238 16.88 13.64 4.26
C GLN A 238 15.53 13.51 3.56
N TRP A 239 14.64 12.72 4.18
CA TRP A 239 13.20 12.98 4.23
C TRP A 239 12.84 13.10 5.72
N LYS A 240 12.87 14.34 6.25
CA LYS A 240 12.09 14.91 7.37
C LYS A 240 12.58 16.36 7.60
N PRO A 241 11.67 17.33 7.73
CA PRO A 241 10.82 17.48 8.92
C PRO A 241 9.32 17.63 8.58
N GLY A 242 8.33 17.01 9.22
CA GLY A 242 8.25 16.10 10.34
C GLY A 242 6.77 15.87 10.57
N LEU A 243 6.11 15.10 9.69
CA LEU A 243 4.75 14.62 9.99
C LEU A 243 4.77 14.00 11.40
N PRO A 244 3.84 14.39 12.29
CA PRO A 244 3.72 13.78 13.59
C PRO A 244 3.57 12.26 13.41
N GLY A 245 4.02 11.47 14.39
CA GLY A 245 3.70 10.05 14.40
C GLY A 245 2.18 9.86 14.30
N LEU A 246 1.71 8.71 13.80
CA LEU A 246 0.27 8.45 13.76
C LEU A 246 -0.39 8.67 15.13
N ASP A 247 0.33 8.36 16.22
CA ASP A 247 -0.14 8.57 17.58
C ASP A 247 -0.24 10.05 17.97
N ASP A 248 0.67 10.90 17.47
CA ASP A 248 0.61 12.35 17.67
C ASP A 248 -0.60 12.95 16.91
N ILE A 249 -0.85 12.48 15.68
CA ILE A 249 -2.02 12.90 14.89
C ILE A 249 -3.30 12.47 15.59
N LYS A 250 -3.37 11.22 16.06
CA LYS A 250 -4.51 10.73 16.86
C LYS A 250 -4.73 11.62 18.07
N SER A 251 -3.68 11.87 18.85
CA SER A 251 -3.74 12.69 20.06
C SER A 251 -4.25 14.09 19.75
N ALA A 252 -3.71 14.76 18.73
CA ALA A 252 -4.13 16.11 18.34
C ALA A 252 -5.61 16.16 17.90
N VAL A 253 -6.07 15.18 17.11
CA VAL A 253 -7.46 15.09 16.68
C VAL A 253 -8.39 14.83 17.87
N LEU A 254 -7.99 13.96 18.80
CA LEU A 254 -8.77 13.66 20.01
C LEU A 254 -8.88 14.88 20.93
N THR A 255 -7.79 15.63 21.14
CA THR A 255 -7.82 16.89 21.88
C THR A 255 -8.83 17.86 21.26
N LEU A 256 -8.74 18.11 19.95
CA LEU A 256 -9.69 19.00 19.24
C LEU A 256 -11.14 18.50 19.31
N CYS A 257 -11.35 17.19 19.31
CA CYS A 257 -12.66 16.55 19.41
C CYS A 257 -13.27 16.74 20.81
N ASN A 258 -12.49 16.48 21.86
CA ASN A 258 -12.95 16.51 23.24
C ASN A 258 -13.03 17.94 23.82
N ASP A 259 -12.17 18.87 23.38
CA ASP A 259 -12.27 20.29 23.77
C ASP A 259 -13.61 20.92 23.33
N SER A 260 -14.16 20.42 22.22
CA SER A 260 -15.47 20.82 21.71
C SER A 260 -16.64 20.32 22.61
N LEU A 261 -16.42 19.32 23.47
CA LEU A 261 -17.40 18.84 24.45
C LEU A 261 -17.37 19.65 25.75
N ALA A 262 -16.17 20.03 26.21
CA ALA A 262 -15.97 20.82 27.44
C ALA A 262 -16.61 22.22 27.35
N THR A 263 -16.75 22.76 26.13
CA THR A 263 -17.44 24.03 25.87
C THR A 263 -18.97 23.90 25.77
N ALA A 264 -19.50 22.68 25.58
CA ALA A 264 -20.93 22.41 25.38
C ALA A 264 -21.64 21.82 26.63
N SER A 265 -20.90 21.24 27.56
CA SER A 265 -21.46 20.47 28.68
C SER A 265 -21.50 21.29 29.97
N ARG A 266 -22.63 21.98 30.22
CA ARG A 266 -23.05 22.46 31.56
C ARG A 266 -24.23 21.66 32.12
N SER A 267 -24.56 20.49 31.57
CA SER A 267 -25.57 19.60 32.18
C SER A 267 -25.45 18.13 31.72
N ASN A 268 -25.20 17.26 32.71
CA ASN A 268 -25.44 15.81 32.85
C ASN A 268 -24.72 14.75 31.98
N ASN A 269 -24.18 13.75 32.71
CA ASN A 269 -23.57 12.45 32.34
C ASN A 269 -22.39 12.46 31.35
N GLU A 270 -21.20 12.76 31.88
CA GLU A 270 -19.94 12.99 31.15
C GLU A 270 -19.22 11.72 30.65
N GLU A 271 -19.48 10.53 31.21
CA GLU A 271 -18.66 9.34 30.92
C GLU A 271 -18.85 8.71 29.53
N ASN A 272 -19.98 8.96 28.85
CA ASN A 272 -20.31 8.34 27.55
C ASN A 272 -19.99 9.22 26.32
N LEU A 273 -19.36 10.38 26.50
CA LEU A 273 -19.16 11.38 25.43
C LEU A 273 -17.70 11.50 24.95
N THR A 274 -16.74 11.19 25.82
CA THR A 274 -15.30 11.35 25.55
C THR A 274 -14.81 10.35 24.52
N VAL A 275 -14.13 10.82 23.48
CA VAL A 275 -13.53 9.97 22.45
C VAL A 275 -12.10 9.62 22.85
N THR A 276 -11.75 8.35 22.76
CA THR A 276 -10.44 7.81 23.12
C THR A 276 -9.67 7.31 21.89
N CYS A 277 -8.40 6.95 22.10
CA CYS A 277 -7.57 6.31 21.06
C CYS A 277 -8.16 4.98 20.57
N ASP A 278 -8.92 4.29 21.43
CA ASP A 278 -9.53 3.03 21.07
C ASP A 278 -10.70 3.24 20.11
N ASP A 279 -11.38 4.39 20.13
CA ASP A 279 -12.56 4.66 19.28
C ASP A 279 -12.24 5.02 17.82
N ILE A 280 -10.96 5.29 17.52
CA ILE A 280 -10.53 5.77 16.21
C ILE A 280 -9.41 4.94 15.59
N PHE A 281 -9.32 4.98 14.27
CA PHE A 281 -8.21 4.41 13.54
C PHE A 281 -7.64 5.39 12.52
N LEU A 282 -6.30 5.46 12.45
CA LEU A 282 -5.60 6.16 11.39
C LEU A 282 -4.91 5.17 10.46
N GLU A 283 -5.18 5.30 9.18
CA GLU A 283 -4.56 4.53 8.11
C GLU A 283 -3.71 5.44 7.24
N THR A 284 -2.55 4.94 6.80
CA THR A 284 -1.69 5.63 5.83
C THR A 284 -1.56 4.84 4.55
N ALA A 285 -1.92 5.47 3.43
CA ALA A 285 -1.83 4.86 2.11
C ALA A 285 -0.73 5.56 1.31
N THR A 286 0.31 4.82 0.91
CA THR A 286 1.36 5.35 0.01
C THR A 286 1.18 4.75 -1.38
N ILE A 287 1.07 5.58 -2.41
CA ILE A 287 0.98 5.16 -3.81
C ILE A 287 2.19 5.70 -4.54
N ASN A 288 2.88 4.85 -5.29
CA ASN A 288 4.01 5.25 -6.11
C ASN A 288 4.12 4.42 -7.39
N TYR A 289 5.08 4.80 -8.24
CA TYR A 289 5.39 4.14 -9.51
C TYR A 289 6.28 2.89 -9.29
N GLY A 290 6.33 2.31 -8.08
CA GLY A 290 7.12 1.12 -7.75
C GLY A 290 8.52 1.42 -7.19
N CYS A 291 9.03 2.65 -7.33
CA CYS A 291 10.37 3.06 -6.88
C CYS A 291 10.36 4.15 -5.81
N LYS A 292 9.37 4.14 -4.90
CA LYS A 292 9.13 5.22 -3.93
C LYS A 292 9.01 6.57 -4.68
N ALA A 293 9.61 7.64 -4.17
CA ALA A 293 9.61 8.96 -4.81
C ALA A 293 10.44 9.07 -6.10
N LYS A 294 11.19 8.03 -6.52
CA LYS A 294 12.02 8.07 -7.72
C LYS A 294 11.24 7.65 -8.96
N ASN A 295 11.56 8.25 -10.11
CA ASN A 295 11.06 7.79 -11.39
C ASN A 295 11.69 6.42 -11.73
N PRO A 296 10.90 5.35 -11.87
CA PRO A 296 11.46 4.04 -12.24
C PRO A 296 12.02 4.00 -13.66
N VAL A 297 11.55 4.90 -14.56
CA VAL A 297 12.00 4.95 -15.97
C VAL A 297 13.45 5.40 -16.09
N ASP A 298 13.96 6.17 -15.12
CA ASP A 298 15.37 6.59 -15.05
C ASP A 298 16.34 5.39 -14.93
N ARG A 299 15.83 4.19 -14.66
CA ARG A 299 16.60 2.94 -14.55
C ARG A 299 16.26 1.93 -15.63
N VAL A 300 15.50 2.36 -16.64
CA VAL A 300 15.17 1.57 -17.83
C VAL A 300 16.21 1.87 -18.90
N HIS A 301 16.63 0.82 -19.60
CA HIS A 301 17.47 0.94 -20.78
C HIS A 301 16.61 0.75 -22.03
N PHE A 302 16.93 1.53 -23.05
CA PHE A 302 16.31 1.48 -24.35
C PHE A 302 17.33 1.15 -25.42
N TYR A 303 16.86 0.62 -26.54
CA TYR A 303 17.67 0.43 -27.74
C TYR A 303 16.95 0.95 -28.98
N SER A 304 17.73 1.39 -29.97
CA SER A 304 17.23 1.82 -31.27
C SER A 304 17.75 0.91 -32.37
N ARG A 305 16.89 0.56 -33.32
CA ARG A 305 17.36 -0.12 -34.55
C ARG A 305 18.20 0.82 -35.42
N LYS A 306 17.98 2.14 -35.32
CA LYS A 306 18.69 3.14 -36.13
C LYS A 306 20.06 3.46 -35.55
N ALA A 307 20.17 3.56 -34.22
CA ALA A 307 21.44 3.85 -33.55
C ALA A 307 22.34 2.60 -33.39
N GLY A 308 21.81 1.40 -33.67
CA GLY A 308 22.52 0.12 -33.48
C GLY A 308 22.09 -0.60 -32.21
N LEU A 309 22.02 -1.93 -32.28
CA LEU A 309 21.49 -2.77 -31.19
C LEU A 309 22.45 -2.92 -29.99
N ASP A 310 23.71 -2.56 -30.17
CA ASP A 310 24.78 -2.70 -29.17
C ASP A 310 25.10 -1.37 -28.46
N ALA A 311 24.30 -0.33 -28.70
CA ALA A 311 24.39 0.98 -28.05
C ALA A 311 23.12 1.28 -27.23
N PRO A 312 22.88 0.55 -26.12
CA PRO A 312 21.75 0.85 -25.24
C PRO A 312 21.93 2.20 -24.55
N PHE A 313 20.82 2.90 -24.30
CA PHE A 313 20.82 4.22 -23.67
C PHE A 313 19.65 4.38 -22.71
N GLN A 314 19.68 5.43 -21.89
CA GLN A 314 18.56 5.83 -21.06
C GLN A 314 17.91 7.07 -21.65
N MET A 315 16.60 7.22 -21.45
CA MET A 315 15.85 8.36 -21.99
C MET A 315 15.46 9.31 -20.86
N HIS A 316 15.72 10.60 -21.06
CA HIS A 316 15.22 11.64 -20.18
C HIS A 316 13.70 11.83 -20.38
N PRO A 317 12.91 12.09 -19.33
CA PRO A 317 11.44 12.23 -19.46
C PRO A 317 11.00 13.23 -20.53
N SER A 318 11.72 14.34 -20.71
CA SER A 318 11.41 15.36 -21.74
C SER A 318 11.54 14.84 -23.18
N GLN A 319 12.30 13.77 -23.42
CA GLN A 319 12.40 13.11 -24.72
C GLN A 319 11.20 12.20 -25.01
N ILE A 320 10.46 11.80 -23.98
CA ILE A 320 9.31 10.89 -24.07
C ILE A 320 8.01 11.69 -24.12
N GLY A 321 7.89 12.73 -23.30
CA GLY A 321 6.75 13.64 -23.33
C GLY A 321 6.83 14.72 -22.25
N ILE A 322 6.25 15.89 -22.55
CA ILE A 322 6.17 17.01 -21.60
C ILE A 322 5.03 16.85 -20.58
N CYS A 323 4.02 16.03 -20.90
CA CYS A 323 2.84 15.78 -20.05
C CYS A 323 3.02 14.55 -19.15
N LEU A 324 4.24 14.35 -18.64
CA LEU A 324 4.55 13.27 -17.69
C LEU A 324 4.53 13.79 -16.24
N PRO A 325 4.28 12.93 -15.24
CA PRO A 325 4.33 13.33 -13.84
C PRO A 325 5.71 13.86 -13.43
N SER A 326 5.73 14.91 -12.63
CA SER A 326 6.94 15.42 -11.96
C SER A 326 7.17 14.81 -10.58
N THR A 327 6.15 14.16 -10.02
CA THR A 327 6.16 13.52 -8.70
C THR A 327 5.70 12.07 -8.83
N PHE A 328 6.40 11.14 -8.18
CA PHE A 328 6.20 9.69 -8.35
C PHE A 328 5.71 8.96 -7.09
N GLU A 329 5.47 9.69 -6.00
CA GLU A 329 4.92 9.18 -4.74
C GLU A 329 3.90 10.17 -4.15
N GLU A 330 2.77 9.65 -3.71
CA GLU A 330 1.75 10.37 -2.95
C GLU A 330 1.42 9.60 -1.66
N LYS A 331 1.04 10.34 -0.60
CA LYS A 331 0.69 9.77 0.71
C LYS A 331 -0.64 10.31 1.21
N TRP A 332 -1.51 9.42 1.63
CA TRP A 332 -2.81 9.71 2.20
C TRP A 332 -2.83 9.35 3.67
N ILE A 333 -3.56 10.14 4.45
CA ILE A 333 -3.93 9.79 5.82
C ILE A 333 -5.45 9.73 5.86
N ARG A 334 -6.00 8.65 6.42
CA ARG A 334 -7.44 8.44 6.57
C ARG A 334 -7.78 8.22 8.03
N LEU A 335 -8.85 8.87 8.47
CA LEU A 335 -9.42 8.71 9.80
C LEU A 335 -10.72 7.92 9.72
N PHE A 336 -10.82 6.89 10.56
CA PHE A 336 -12.00 6.08 10.75
C PHE A 336 -12.43 6.10 12.22
N CYS A 337 -13.72 5.87 12.45
CA CYS A 337 -14.34 5.75 13.77
C CYS A 337 -14.95 4.36 13.91
N ARG A 338 -14.70 3.68 15.02
CA ARG A 338 -15.15 2.30 15.25
C ARG A 338 -16.64 2.14 15.48
N HIS A 339 -17.31 3.21 15.88
CA HIS A 339 -18.72 3.21 16.29
C HIS A 339 -19.55 3.96 15.23
N PRO A 340 -19.82 3.34 14.06
CA PRO A 340 -20.57 3.98 12.97
C PRO A 340 -22.00 4.36 13.35
N GLU A 341 -22.57 3.74 14.38
CA GLU A 341 -23.87 4.04 14.96
C GLU A 341 -23.88 5.32 15.83
N ASN A 342 -22.71 5.74 16.33
CA ASN A 342 -22.60 6.97 17.11
C ASN A 342 -22.38 8.18 16.19
N VAL A 343 -23.49 8.67 15.63
CA VAL A 343 -23.51 9.78 14.66
C VAL A 343 -22.94 11.08 15.27
N ASP A 344 -23.22 11.36 16.55
CA ASP A 344 -22.69 12.54 17.23
C ASP A 344 -21.16 12.50 17.32
N MET A 345 -20.60 11.38 17.78
CA MET A 345 -19.16 11.21 17.86
C MET A 345 -18.50 11.31 16.47
N CYS A 346 -19.07 10.66 15.46
CA CYS A 346 -18.58 10.74 14.08
C CYS A 346 -18.57 12.19 13.56
N SER A 347 -19.61 12.98 13.88
CA SER A 347 -19.73 14.39 13.52
C SER A 347 -18.66 15.25 14.22
N ARG A 348 -18.44 15.04 15.53
CA ARG A 348 -17.39 15.73 16.29
C ARG A 348 -15.99 15.40 15.77
N LEU A 349 -15.72 14.12 15.51
CA LEU A 349 -14.47 13.66 14.91
C LEU A 349 -14.23 14.29 13.54
N ARG A 350 -15.27 14.41 12.70
CA ARG A 350 -15.14 15.08 11.39
C ARG A 350 -14.75 16.54 11.54
N LYS A 351 -15.41 17.29 12.43
CA LYS A 351 -15.06 18.69 12.71
C LYS A 351 -13.64 18.84 13.24
N ALA A 352 -13.23 17.96 14.15
CA ALA A 352 -11.87 17.94 14.68
C ALA A 352 -10.83 17.63 13.59
N TRP A 353 -11.12 16.66 12.73
CA TRP A 353 -10.29 16.30 11.58
C TRP A 353 -10.13 17.45 10.58
N GLU A 354 -11.20 18.13 10.22
CA GLU A 354 -11.18 19.28 9.31
C GLU A 354 -10.36 20.44 9.88
N LYS A 355 -10.52 20.73 11.18
CA LYS A 355 -9.69 21.71 11.90
C LYS A 355 -8.22 21.34 11.85
N TRP A 356 -7.89 20.10 12.22
CA TRP A 356 -6.51 19.60 12.21
C TRP A 356 -5.89 19.65 10.80
N CYS A 357 -6.62 19.22 9.78
CA CYS A 357 -6.14 19.27 8.40
C CYS A 357 -5.91 20.71 7.93
N THR A 358 -6.80 21.64 8.28
CA THR A 358 -6.65 23.05 7.92
C THR A 358 -5.41 23.67 8.58
N SER A 359 -5.14 23.35 9.86
CA SER A 359 -3.99 23.88 10.59
C SER A 359 -2.66 23.26 10.16
N CYS A 360 -2.66 21.98 9.80
CA CYS A 360 -1.44 21.20 9.61
C CYS A 360 -1.09 20.90 8.15
N VAL A 361 -2.09 20.81 7.26
CA VAL A 361 -1.93 20.39 5.86
C VAL A 361 -2.36 21.47 4.85
N GLY A 362 -3.21 22.42 5.26
CA GLY A 362 -3.74 23.49 4.39
C GLY A 362 -5.12 23.17 3.81
N LYS A 363 -5.50 23.82 2.69
CA LYS A 363 -6.83 23.64 2.08
C LYS A 363 -7.07 22.18 1.69
N VAL A 364 -8.04 21.55 2.36
CA VAL A 364 -8.41 20.15 2.18
C VAL A 364 -9.32 20.03 0.97
N SER A 365 -8.98 19.14 0.03
CA SER A 365 -9.99 18.58 -0.87
C SER A 365 -10.81 17.58 -0.05
N VAL A 366 -11.86 18.07 0.61
CA VAL A 366 -12.73 17.21 1.42
C VAL A 366 -13.50 16.31 0.46
N SER A 367 -13.24 15.00 0.52
CA SER A 367 -14.07 14.02 -0.18
C SER A 367 -15.54 14.21 0.22
N THR A 368 -16.47 13.98 -0.71
CA THR A 368 -17.91 14.19 -0.52
C THR A 368 -18.39 13.62 0.82
N PRO A 369 -19.13 14.39 1.65
CA PRO A 369 -19.50 13.97 2.99
C PRO A 369 -20.23 12.63 2.97
N VAL A 370 -19.71 11.68 3.77
CA VAL A 370 -20.41 10.42 4.02
C VAL A 370 -21.65 10.75 4.85
N LYS A 371 -22.83 10.36 4.34
CA LYS A 371 -24.06 10.31 5.15
C LYS A 371 -23.87 9.18 6.16
N PHE A 372 -23.67 9.53 7.42
CA PHE A 372 -23.73 8.57 8.51
C PHE A 372 -25.15 8.01 8.54
N SER A 373 -25.30 6.69 8.48
CA SER A 373 -26.61 6.04 8.49
C SER A 373 -27.08 5.86 9.92
N ASP A 374 -28.32 6.28 10.23
CA ASP A 374 -28.98 6.10 11.54
C ASP A 374 -29.33 4.63 11.86
N GLY A 375 -28.49 3.66 11.46
CA GLY A 375 -28.74 2.23 11.66
C GLY A 375 -29.88 1.64 10.83
N ARG A 376 -30.48 2.38 9.90
CA ARG A 376 -31.49 1.81 8.99
C ARG A 376 -30.80 0.96 7.91
N PRO A 377 -31.26 -0.27 7.66
CA PRO A 377 -30.74 -1.07 6.56
C PRO A 377 -30.90 -0.28 5.24
N PRO A 378 -29.95 -0.42 4.29
CA PRO A 378 -30.07 0.23 2.99
C PRO A 378 -31.42 -0.15 2.37
N PRO A 379 -32.14 0.79 1.74
CA PRO A 379 -33.39 0.47 1.08
C PRO A 379 -33.14 -0.64 0.06
N ILE A 380 -33.89 -1.73 0.18
CA ILE A 380 -33.87 -2.84 -0.79
C ILE A 380 -34.01 -2.21 -2.19
N PRO A 381 -33.09 -2.51 -3.13
CA PRO A 381 -33.20 -2.00 -4.49
C PRO A 381 -34.60 -2.29 -5.03
N ARG A 382 -35.32 -1.26 -5.47
CA ARG A 382 -36.68 -1.38 -6.04
C ARG A 382 -36.77 -2.35 -7.24
N THR A 383 -35.63 -2.78 -7.78
CA THR A 383 -35.50 -3.80 -8.83
C THR A 383 -35.73 -5.24 -8.36
N ALA A 384 -35.74 -5.54 -7.05
CA ALA A 384 -35.93 -6.90 -6.53
C ALA A 384 -37.41 -7.28 -6.25
N VAL A 385 -38.37 -6.36 -6.38
CA VAL A 385 -39.78 -6.60 -6.00
C VAL A 385 -40.68 -7.01 -7.18
N ARG A 386 -40.17 -7.00 -8.43
CA ARG A 386 -40.99 -7.33 -9.63
C ARG A 386 -40.89 -8.74 -10.19
N LYS A 387 -40.28 -9.70 -9.47
CA LYS A 387 -40.17 -11.10 -9.92
C LYS A 387 -40.74 -12.17 -8.97
N LYS A 388 -41.62 -11.79 -8.03
CA LYS A 388 -42.45 -12.71 -7.26
C LYS A 388 -43.92 -12.30 -7.38
N LEU A 389 -44.51 -12.55 -8.55
CA LEU A 389 -45.97 -12.60 -8.81
C LEU A 389 -46.20 -12.89 -10.30
N LYS A 390 -45.70 -14.04 -10.77
CA LYS A 390 -46.18 -14.77 -11.97
C LYS A 390 -45.70 -16.22 -11.84
N MET A 391 -46.34 -16.96 -10.94
CA MET A 391 -46.61 -18.39 -11.08
C MET A 391 -48.05 -18.60 -10.63
#